data_AF-Q3AXG9-F1
#
_entry.id   AF-Q3AXG9-F1
#
_cell.length_a   1.000
_cell.length_b   1.000
_cell.length_c   1.000
_cell.angle_alpha   90.00
_cell.angle_beta   90.00
_cell.angle_gamma   90.00
#
_symmetry.space_group_name_H-M   'P 1'
#
loop_
_entity.id
_entity.type
_entity.pdbx_description
1 polymer ?
#
loop_
_entity_poly.entity_id
_entity_poly.type
_entity_poly.pdbx_seq_one_letter_code
_entity_poly.pdbx_strand_id
1 'polypeptide(L)'
;MTNPFRLRWLEGWTFQVVLMEGHVQVEAQGFGITLRTPVLPQETPQAAADRLVLDEDRRRRSLRQAWLRGQDSISTNQEMRYSNGISKEGLPTSLVVVGEGHRQLVA
;
A
#
# COMPACT_ATOMS: atom_id res chain seq x y z
N MET A 1 1.04 -10.33 17.30
CA MET A 1 0.58 -9.70 16.04
C MET A 1 1.79 -9.44 15.16
N THR A 2 1.93 -10.17 14.05
CA THR A 2 3.07 -10.06 13.13
C THR A 2 2.93 -8.77 12.31
N ASN A 3 4.00 -7.98 12.22
CA ASN A 3 4.00 -6.74 11.44
C ASN A 3 3.79 -7.05 9.94
N PRO A 4 2.68 -6.63 9.32
CA PRO A 4 2.36 -6.97 7.93
C PRO A 4 3.29 -6.27 6.93
N PHE A 5 4.05 -5.28 7.37
CA PHE A 5 4.99 -4.52 6.55
C PHE A 5 6.43 -5.03 6.67
N ARG A 6 6.68 -6.14 7.40
CA ARG A 6 8.03 -6.68 7.58
C ARG A 6 8.22 -7.93 6.73
N LEU A 7 9.19 -7.92 5.83
CA LEU A 7 9.67 -9.12 5.17
C LEU A 7 10.81 -9.73 5.98
N ARG A 8 10.70 -11.03 6.26
CA ARG A 8 11.81 -11.83 6.82
C ARG A 8 12.59 -12.42 5.65
N TRP A 9 13.52 -11.65 5.10
CA TRP A 9 14.33 -12.08 3.94
C TRP A 9 15.13 -13.36 4.17
N LEU A 10 15.41 -13.72 5.43
CA LEU A 10 16.18 -14.91 5.80
C LEU A 10 15.37 -16.22 5.86
N GLU A 11 14.04 -16.16 5.74
CA GLU A 11 13.18 -17.35 5.86
C GLU A 11 12.18 -17.38 4.70
N GLY A 12 12.22 -18.44 3.89
CA GLY A 12 11.22 -18.67 2.84
C GLY A 12 11.35 -17.78 1.60
N TRP A 13 12.53 -17.17 1.38
CA TRP A 13 12.86 -16.45 0.15
C TRP A 13 13.91 -17.21 -0.67
N THR A 14 13.66 -17.33 -1.96
CA THR A 14 14.59 -17.87 -2.94
C THR A 14 14.93 -16.80 -3.97
N PHE A 15 16.21 -16.65 -4.26
CA PHE A 15 16.71 -15.71 -5.26
C PHE A 15 17.16 -16.49 -6.49
N GLN A 16 16.71 -16.06 -7.66
CA GLN A 16 17.10 -16.65 -8.93
C GLN A 16 17.47 -15.58 -9.94
N VAL A 17 18.46 -15.87 -10.76
CA VAL A 17 18.87 -14.99 -11.85
C VAL A 17 18.16 -15.48 -13.11
N VAL A 18 17.35 -14.62 -13.71
CA VAL A 18 16.57 -14.91 -14.90
C VAL A 18 16.98 -13.98 -16.02
N LEU A 19 17.10 -14.51 -17.24
CA LEU A 19 17.27 -13.71 -18.44
C LEU A 19 15.88 -13.50 -19.05
N MET A 20 15.37 -12.27 -19.01
CA MET A 20 14.07 -11.92 -19.57
C MET A 20 14.24 -10.71 -20.48
N GLU A 21 13.63 -10.75 -21.68
CA GLU A 21 13.58 -9.62 -22.62
C GLU A 21 14.97 -9.09 -23.03
N GLY A 22 15.99 -9.96 -23.04
CA GLY A 22 17.38 -9.60 -23.35
C GLY A 22 18.15 -8.96 -22.19
N HIS A 23 17.54 -8.84 -21.01
CA HIS A 23 18.17 -8.28 -19.80
C HIS A 23 18.30 -9.34 -18.71
N VAL A 24 19.42 -9.33 -18.00
CA VAL A 24 19.61 -10.15 -16.81
C VAL A 24 18.84 -9.49 -15.67
N GLN A 25 18.00 -10.25 -14.98
CA GLN A 25 17.21 -9.79 -13.84
C GLN A 25 17.42 -10.75 -12.68
N VAL A 26 17.26 -10.23 -11.47
CA VAL A 26 17.16 -11.03 -10.25
C VAL A 26 15.70 -11.06 -9.84
N GLU A 27 15.19 -12.28 -9.67
CA GLU A 27 13.88 -12.54 -9.12
C GLU A 27 14.01 -13.08 -7.70
N ALA A 28 13.29 -12.47 -6.76
CA ALA A 28 13.15 -12.95 -5.40
C ALA A 28 11.72 -13.46 -5.22
N GLN A 29 11.58 -14.74 -4.88
CA GLN A 29 10.29 -15.39 -4.68
C GLN A 29 10.16 -15.84 -3.22
N GLY A 30 9.06 -15.49 -2.57
CA GLY A 30 8.82 -15.87 -1.20
C GLY A 30 7.40 -15.55 -0.74
N PHE A 31 6.81 -16.41 0.10
CA PHE A 31 5.45 -16.24 0.64
C PHE A 31 4.36 -15.94 -0.41
N GLY A 32 4.50 -16.46 -1.63
CA GLY A 32 3.57 -16.21 -2.74
C GLY A 32 3.74 -14.86 -3.43
N ILE A 33 4.77 -14.09 -3.07
CA ILE A 33 5.14 -12.82 -3.68
C ILE A 33 6.35 -13.07 -4.58
N THR A 34 6.37 -12.42 -5.74
CA THR A 34 7.51 -12.41 -6.66
C THR A 34 7.95 -10.97 -6.87
N LEU A 35 9.22 -10.69 -6.56
CA LEU A 35 9.84 -9.39 -6.72
C LEU A 35 10.93 -9.50 -7.78
N ARG A 36 11.09 -8.48 -8.62
CA ARG A 36 12.05 -8.48 -9.72
C ARG A 36 12.83 -7.18 -9.75
N THR A 37 14.12 -7.27 -10.06
CA THR A 37 14.95 -6.11 -10.35
C THR A 37 15.87 -6.42 -11.54
N PRO A 38 16.09 -5.46 -12.46
CA PRO A 38 17.09 -5.62 -13.50
C PRO A 38 18.49 -5.55 -12.91
N VAL A 39 19.42 -6.35 -13.42
CA VAL A 39 20.86 -6.23 -13.12
C VAL A 39 21.43 -5.12 -14.00
N LEU A 40 22.07 -4.14 -13.38
CA LEU A 40 22.67 -3.03 -14.11
C LEU A 40 23.96 -3.46 -14.84
N PRO A 41 24.36 -2.75 -15.91
CA PRO A 41 25.66 -2.97 -16.54
C PRO A 41 26.77 -2.73 -15.51
N GLN A 42 27.70 -3.68 -15.37
CA GLN A 42 28.77 -3.70 -14.34
C GLN A 42 28.33 -4.12 -12.92
N GLU A 43 27.06 -4.38 -12.67
CA GLU A 43 26.58 -4.87 -11.37
C GLU A 43 26.66 -6.41 -11.31
N THR A 44 27.04 -6.96 -10.16
CA THR A 44 26.97 -8.40 -9.95
C THR A 44 25.52 -8.81 -9.63
N PRO A 45 25.08 -10.04 -9.97
CA PRO A 45 23.73 -10.49 -9.63
C PRO A 45 23.46 -10.44 -8.11
N GLN A 46 24.50 -10.64 -7.29
CA GLN A 46 24.39 -10.49 -5.84
C GLN A 46 24.12 -9.04 -5.42
N ALA A 47 24.85 -8.06 -5.99
CA ALA A 47 24.60 -6.66 -5.71
C ALA A 47 23.18 -6.22 -6.14
N ALA A 48 22.69 -6.75 -7.27
CA ALA A 48 21.32 -6.53 -7.69
C ALA A 48 20.31 -7.14 -6.70
N ALA A 49 20.57 -8.33 -6.16
CA ALA A 49 19.75 -8.94 -5.11
C ALA A 49 19.72 -8.09 -3.83
N ASP A 50 20.87 -7.60 -3.38
CA ASP A 50 20.97 -6.72 -2.21
C ASP A 50 20.17 -5.41 -2.42
N ARG A 51 20.26 -4.82 -3.62
CA ARG A 51 19.49 -3.64 -3.98
C ARG A 51 17.98 -3.91 -4.00
N LEU A 52 17.54 -5.08 -4.50
CA LEU A 52 16.14 -5.49 -4.44
C LEU A 52 15.62 -5.52 -3.00
N VAL A 53 16.40 -6.15 -2.11
CA VAL A 53 16.06 -6.28 -0.69
C VAL A 53 15.93 -4.90 -0.03
N LEU A 54 16.89 -4.01 -0.29
CA LEU A 54 16.91 -2.66 0.27
C LEU A 54 15.79 -1.77 -0.26
N ASP A 55 15.50 -1.80 -1.56
CA ASP A 55 14.45 -0.98 -2.17
C ASP A 55 13.07 -1.41 -1.66
N GLU A 56 12.82 -2.71 -1.56
CA GLU A 56 11.57 -3.24 -1.05
C GLU A 56 11.41 -2.95 0.46
N ASP A 57 12.47 -3.07 1.26
CA ASP A 57 12.42 -2.69 2.67
C ASP A 57 12.14 -1.18 2.83
N ARG A 58 12.76 -0.33 2.02
CA ARG A 58 12.46 1.11 1.97
C ARG A 58 11.01 1.38 1.58
N ARG A 59 10.50 0.71 0.55
CA ARG A 59 9.10 0.81 0.09
C ARG A 59 8.14 0.46 1.22
N ARG A 60 8.38 -0.65 1.93
CA ARG A 60 7.54 -1.10 3.05
C ARG A 60 7.62 -0.18 4.26
N ARG A 61 8.80 0.35 4.58
CA ARG A 61 8.95 1.39 5.61
C ARG A 61 8.15 2.63 5.24
N SER A 62 8.24 3.10 4.00
CA SER A 62 7.48 4.25 3.52
C SER A 62 5.97 4.01 3.60
N LEU A 63 5.50 2.83 3.19
CA LEU A 63 4.10 2.45 3.26
C LEU A 63 3.61 2.35 4.72
N ARG A 64 4.42 1.80 5.62
CA ARG A 64 4.15 1.79 7.06
C ARG A 64 4.04 3.21 7.63
N GLN A 65 4.95 4.10 7.25
CA GLN A 65 4.91 5.50 7.69
C GLN A 65 3.70 6.25 7.14
N ALA A 66 3.33 6.02 5.87
CA ALA A 66 2.11 6.56 5.29
C ALA A 66 0.85 6.02 5.99
N TRP A 67 0.83 4.72 6.32
CA TRP A 67 -0.25 4.11 7.07
C TRP A 67 -0.39 4.69 8.49
N LEU A 68 0.73 4.86 9.21
CA LEU A 68 0.74 5.52 10.53
C LEU A 68 0.19 6.95 10.45
N ARG A 69 0.68 7.76 9.49
CA ARG A 69 0.14 9.11 9.26
C ARG A 69 -1.35 9.12 8.90
N GLY A 70 -1.81 8.10 8.17
CA GLY A 70 -3.22 7.90 7.86
C GLY A 70 -4.07 7.52 9.09
N GLN A 71 -3.48 6.88 10.11
CA GLN A 71 -4.16 6.63 11.38
C GLN A 71 -4.27 7.89 12.23
N ASP A 72 -3.21 8.69 12.29
CA ASP A 72 -3.22 9.98 12.99
C ASP A 72 -4.27 10.94 12.38
N SER A 73 -4.43 10.94 11.04
CA SER A 73 -5.43 11.77 10.37
C SER A 73 -6.88 11.32 10.59
N ILE A 74 -7.12 10.03 10.85
CA ILE A 74 -8.43 9.51 11.26
C ILE A 74 -8.78 9.99 12.67
N SER A 75 -7.80 10.01 13.60
CA SER A 75 -7.99 10.54 14.95
C SER A 75 -8.29 12.05 14.94
N THR A 76 -7.55 12.84 14.16
CA THR A 76 -7.80 14.30 14.04
C THR A 76 -9.12 14.64 13.35
N ASN A 77 -9.56 13.86 12.35
CA ASN A 77 -10.87 14.07 11.72
C ASN A 77 -12.04 13.73 12.65
N GLN A 78 -11.87 12.79 13.59
CA GLN A 78 -12.89 12.54 14.59
C GLN A 78 -13.00 13.70 15.59
N GLU A 79 -11.87 14.24 16.09
CA GLU A 79 -11.89 15.40 17.00
C GLU A 79 -12.47 16.67 16.36
N MET A 80 -12.22 16.95 15.08
CA MET A 80 -12.85 18.07 14.36
C MET A 80 -14.35 17.87 14.10
N ARG A 81 -14.84 16.63 14.01
CA ARG A 81 -16.27 16.36 13.82
C ARG A 81 -17.09 16.47 15.10
N TYR A 82 -16.47 16.35 16.28
CA TYR A 82 -17.15 16.53 17.57
C TYR A 82 -17.04 17.95 18.16
N SER A 83 -16.14 18.79 17.64
CA SER A 83 -16.01 20.20 18.06
C SER A 83 -16.88 21.17 17.25
N ASN A 84 -17.63 20.69 16.26
CA ASN A 84 -18.62 21.48 15.51
C ASN A 84 -20.05 21.38 16.10
N GLY A 85 -20.15 21.08 17.40
CA GLY A 85 -21.38 21.24 18.18
C GLY A 85 -21.40 22.62 18.82
N ILE A 86 -22.36 23.46 18.39
CA ILE A 86 -22.64 24.83 18.84
C ILE A 86 -21.97 25.92 17.98
N SER A 87 -22.55 26.18 16.81
CA SER A 87 -23.05 27.52 16.48
C SER A 87 -24.09 27.41 15.37
N LYS A 88 -25.27 27.96 15.66
CA LYS A 88 -26.41 28.03 14.75
C LYS A 88 -26.09 28.95 13.56
N GLU A 89 -26.85 28.72 12.49
CA GLU A 89 -27.15 29.63 11.37
C GLU A 89 -26.21 29.55 10.16
N GLY A 90 -26.78 29.04 9.06
CA GLY A 90 -26.13 28.97 7.76
C GLY A 90 -26.41 27.64 7.06
N LEU A 91 -27.66 27.39 6.68
CA LEU A 91 -27.98 26.37 5.69
C LEU A 91 -27.40 26.79 4.33
N PRO A 92 -26.63 25.95 3.62
CA PRO A 92 -26.73 25.89 2.19
C PRO A 92 -27.55 24.65 1.80
N THR A 93 -28.75 24.98 1.35
CA THR A 93 -29.60 24.33 0.37
C THR A 93 -29.02 23.12 -0.38
N SER A 94 -29.78 22.02 -0.28
CA SER A 94 -30.06 21.06 -1.36
C SER A 94 -28.94 20.10 -1.77
N LEU A 95 -28.89 18.94 -1.11
CA LEU A 95 -28.42 17.71 -1.72
C LEU A 95 -29.61 17.04 -2.42
N VAL A 96 -29.72 17.21 -3.74
CA VAL A 96 -30.67 16.46 -4.57
C VAL A 96 -30.14 15.03 -4.72
N VAL A 97 -30.81 14.08 -4.09
CA VAL A 97 -30.58 12.65 -4.31
C VAL A 97 -31.39 12.22 -5.53
N VAL A 98 -30.70 11.93 -6.65
CA VAL A 98 -31.32 11.31 -7.83
C VAL A 98 -31.15 9.79 -7.74
N GLY A 99 -32.28 9.13 -7.43
CA GLY A 99 -32.72 7.88 -8.05
C GLY A 99 -32.08 6.56 -7.60
N GLU A 100 -32.78 5.82 -6.74
CA GLU A 100 -32.93 4.38 -6.94
C GLU A 100 -34.42 4.07 -7.13
N GLY A 101 -34.76 3.68 -8.35
CA GLY A 101 -36.09 3.29 -8.76
C GLY A 101 -36.43 1.86 -8.35
N HIS A 102 -37.70 1.69 -7.99
CA HIS A 102 -38.52 0.49 -8.08
C HIS A 102 -38.11 -0.79 -7.34
N ARG A 103 -38.91 -1.14 -6.32
CA ARG A 103 -39.80 -2.32 -6.38
C ARG A 103 -40.92 -2.20 -5.34
N GLN A 104 -42.13 -1.93 -5.82
CA GLN A 104 -43.38 -1.96 -5.07
C GLN A 104 -43.90 -3.40 -5.08
N LEU A 105 -44.10 -4.00 -3.90
CA LEU A 105 -44.91 -5.22 -3.74
C LEU A 105 -46.27 -4.77 -3.20
N VAL A 106 -47.30 -5.07 -3.99
CA VAL A 106 -48.72 -4.91 -3.65
C VAL A 106 -49.23 -6.23 -3.08
N ALA A 107 -49.92 -6.17 -1.95
CA ALA A 107 -51.00 -7.08 -1.58
C ALA A 107 -52.04 -6.27 -0.82
#